data_AF-A0A8R2LY17-F1
#
_entry.id   AF-A0A8R2LY17-F1
#
_cell.length_a   1.000
_cell.length_b   1.000
_cell.length_c   1.000
_cell.angle_alpha   90.00
_cell.angle_beta   90.00
_cell.angle_gamma   90.00
#
_symmetry.space_group_name_H-M   'P 1'
#
loop_
_entity.id
_entity.type
_entity.pdbx_description
1 polymer ?
#
loop_
_entity_poly.entity_id
_entity_poly.type
_entity_poly.pdbx_seq_one_letter_code
_entity_poly.pdbx_strand_id
1 'polypeptide(L)'
;MKLCLFILVSFALYCSSESSNIQNHLGSRTPYRLKGNKNDSQIKYPNCKDSKIWMVIRHGTRYPNAKDITKINTRLKELKLEILLRHRLGKGELSDEQIKKIESWTWDLDLDKEKFLTLEGQDEMIILAERTRKRFPGAVKEKYDNQTFLFRYTATQRAQQSARYFANGLFDKKEAQDVIFSPAAKVDTVLRTMEYYQDLKYYWMDGYGHDLTYRQACVSIKNMFENFSSKGGPSASFLFTHSGTILKILTHLELFKPRSHLRGDKNVPDRTWRASDIDCFGANLALVLYRCKGVDYVLALHQERVVKLPMCEKELCPLKTLKEYFHKSIYECDYTDMCSLKKDDL
;
A
#
# COMPACT_ATOMS: atom_id res chain seq x y z
N MET A 1 -65.27 9.45 9.92
CA MET A 1 -64.50 10.25 10.90
C MET A 1 -63.90 9.28 11.90
N LYS A 2 -62.55 9.12 11.86
CA LYS A 2 -61.59 8.73 12.93
C LYS A 2 -62.02 7.63 13.94
N LEU A 3 -61.23 6.62 14.30
CA LEU A 3 -59.85 6.21 13.99
C LEU A 3 -59.73 4.79 14.55
N CYS A 4 -59.17 3.87 13.78
CA CYS A 4 -58.85 2.51 14.20
C CYS A 4 -57.63 2.58 15.15
N LEU A 5 -57.75 2.07 16.38
CA LEU A 5 -56.59 1.84 17.26
C LEU A 5 -56.43 0.33 17.44
N PHE A 6 -55.68 -0.26 16.52
CA PHE A 6 -55.19 -1.61 16.58
C PHE A 6 -53.69 -1.53 16.83
N ILE A 7 -53.15 -2.51 17.58
CA ILE A 7 -51.81 -3.10 17.48
C ILE A 7 -50.79 -2.83 18.61
N LEU A 8 -50.58 -3.94 19.35
CA LEU A 8 -49.35 -4.53 19.92
C LEU A 8 -48.72 -3.82 21.14
N VAL A 9 -48.90 -4.34 22.35
CA VAL A 9 -48.24 -5.56 22.89
C VAL A 9 -46.73 -5.51 22.65
N SER A 10 -46.03 -5.02 23.67
CA SER A 10 -44.77 -5.56 24.20
C SER A 10 -43.96 -6.45 23.26
N PHE A 11 -42.84 -5.93 22.77
CA PHE A 11 -41.50 -6.57 22.70
C PHE A 11 -40.61 -5.70 21.80
N ALA A 12 -40.32 -4.47 22.25
CA ALA A 12 -39.15 -3.75 21.77
C ALA A 12 -37.94 -4.22 22.60
N LEU A 13 -36.83 -4.48 21.92
CA LEU A 13 -35.51 -4.86 22.43
C LEU A 13 -35.36 -6.32 22.86
N TYR A 14 -35.55 -7.24 21.91
CA TYR A 14 -34.53 -8.28 21.76
C TYR A 14 -33.30 -7.62 21.10
N CYS A 15 -32.55 -6.84 21.89
CA CYS A 15 -31.16 -6.58 21.53
C CYS A 15 -30.49 -7.94 21.71
N SER A 16 -30.25 -8.65 20.61
CA SER A 16 -29.65 -9.98 20.65
C SER A 16 -28.37 -9.88 21.47
N SER A 17 -28.39 -10.51 22.64
CA SER A 17 -27.24 -10.70 23.50
C SER A 17 -26.20 -11.65 22.90
N GLU A 18 -26.33 -12.02 21.62
CA GLU A 18 -25.18 -12.43 20.83
C GLU A 18 -24.49 -11.18 20.29
N SER A 19 -23.70 -10.53 21.15
CA SER A 19 -22.56 -9.76 20.66
C SER A 19 -21.69 -10.75 19.89
N SER A 20 -21.91 -10.91 18.59
CA SER A 20 -20.96 -11.60 17.72
C SER A 20 -19.60 -11.01 18.06
N ASN A 21 -18.72 -11.82 18.66
CA ASN A 21 -17.53 -11.29 19.32
C ASN A 21 -16.78 -10.46 18.27
N ILE A 22 -16.72 -9.13 18.43
CA ILE A 22 -16.21 -8.21 17.41
C ILE A 22 -14.81 -8.60 16.93
N GLN A 23 -14.06 -9.30 17.79
CA GLN A 23 -12.76 -9.89 17.52
C GLN A 23 -12.78 -10.86 16.31
N ASN A 24 -13.92 -11.45 15.96
CA ASN A 24 -14.11 -12.32 14.79
C ASN A 24 -14.42 -11.57 13.49
N HIS A 25 -14.69 -10.25 13.55
CA HIS A 25 -15.18 -9.46 12.42
C HIS A 25 -14.21 -8.32 12.03
N LEU A 26 -12.93 -8.45 12.36
CA LEU A 26 -11.90 -7.44 12.06
C LEU A 26 -11.26 -7.60 10.66
N GLY A 27 -11.76 -8.54 9.85
CA GLY A 27 -11.27 -8.83 8.50
C GLY A 27 -9.77 -9.12 8.48
N SER A 28 -9.04 -8.51 7.54
CA SER A 28 -7.60 -8.69 7.39
C SER A 28 -6.74 -8.07 8.51
N ARG A 29 -7.38 -7.44 9.52
CA ARG A 29 -6.76 -6.88 10.72
C ARG A 29 -6.99 -7.75 11.97
N THR A 30 -7.65 -8.90 11.82
CA THR A 30 -7.85 -9.86 12.91
C THR A 30 -6.49 -10.38 13.42
N PRO A 31 -6.16 -10.21 14.72
CA PRO A 31 -4.95 -10.79 15.30
C PRO A 31 -4.90 -12.30 15.13
N TYR A 32 -3.73 -12.84 14.78
CA TYR A 32 -3.57 -14.25 14.48
C TYR A 32 -3.83 -15.13 15.72
N ARG A 33 -3.59 -14.64 16.94
CA ARG A 33 -3.91 -15.38 18.18
C ARG A 33 -5.37 -15.83 18.29
N LEU A 34 -6.28 -15.17 17.58
CA LEU A 34 -7.72 -15.50 17.59
C LEU A 34 -8.08 -16.62 16.61
N LYS A 35 -7.29 -16.80 15.55
CA LYS A 35 -7.56 -17.77 14.46
C LYS A 35 -6.51 -18.87 14.33
N GLY A 36 -5.35 -18.71 15.00
CA GLY A 36 -4.26 -19.66 14.96
C GLY A 36 -4.64 -21.00 15.59
N ASN A 37 -4.18 -22.09 14.98
CA ASN A 37 -4.34 -23.41 15.54
C ASN A 37 -3.46 -23.55 16.80
N LYS A 38 -4.11 -23.82 17.94
CA LYS A 38 -3.44 -23.98 19.24
C LYS A 38 -2.89 -25.40 19.46
N ASN A 39 -3.30 -26.38 18.66
CA ASN A 39 -2.75 -27.73 18.71
C ASN A 39 -1.35 -27.74 18.05
N ASP A 40 -0.33 -27.92 18.88
CA ASP A 40 1.08 -27.99 18.49
C ASP A 40 1.61 -29.43 18.40
N SER A 41 0.73 -30.44 18.53
CA SER A 41 1.08 -31.85 18.38
C SER A 41 1.68 -32.12 17.00
N GLN A 42 2.69 -32.97 16.98
CA GLN A 42 3.31 -33.44 15.74
C GLN A 42 2.26 -34.04 14.80
N ILE A 43 2.32 -33.66 13.53
CA ILE A 43 1.47 -34.25 12.50
C ILE A 43 2.16 -35.53 12.00
N LYS A 44 1.53 -36.68 12.26
CA LYS A 44 2.10 -38.00 11.91
C LYS A 44 1.22 -38.69 10.87
N TYR A 45 1.86 -39.30 9.88
CA TYR A 45 1.24 -40.23 8.95
C TYR A 45 2.03 -41.55 8.97
N PRO A 46 1.39 -42.72 8.89
CA PRO A 46 2.09 -44.01 8.93
C PRO A 46 3.19 -44.08 7.87
N ASN A 47 4.40 -44.51 8.28
CA ASN A 47 5.60 -44.63 7.43
C ASN A 47 6.10 -43.33 6.77
N CYS A 48 5.65 -42.16 7.23
CA CYS A 48 6.10 -40.86 6.72
C CYS A 48 6.93 -40.09 7.75
N LYS A 49 7.91 -39.32 7.28
CA LYS A 49 8.65 -38.33 8.08
C LYS A 49 8.66 -36.98 7.38
N ASP A 50 8.47 -35.91 8.14
CA ASP A 50 8.68 -34.55 7.65
C ASP A 50 10.18 -34.33 7.38
N SER A 51 10.51 -33.77 6.23
CA SER A 51 11.90 -33.65 5.76
C SER A 51 12.29 -32.25 5.30
N LYS A 52 11.34 -31.49 4.73
CA LYS A 52 11.48 -30.08 4.35
C LYS A 52 10.16 -29.36 4.55
N ILE A 53 10.24 -28.08 4.87
CA ILE A 53 9.08 -27.20 4.97
C ILE A 53 9.34 -25.93 4.17
N TRP A 54 8.34 -25.47 3.43
CA TRP A 54 8.35 -24.20 2.72
C TRP A 54 7.14 -23.39 3.16
N MET A 55 7.36 -22.20 3.70
CA MET A 55 6.30 -21.35 4.26
C MET A 55 6.37 -19.95 3.68
N VAL A 56 5.21 -19.40 3.37
CA VAL A 56 5.04 -17.97 3.08
C VAL A 56 4.24 -17.37 4.23
N ILE A 57 4.87 -16.44 4.95
CA ILE A 57 4.32 -15.87 6.18
C ILE A 57 4.09 -14.38 5.96
N ARG A 58 2.84 -13.93 6.13
CA ARG A 58 2.53 -12.50 6.18
C ARG A 58 3.14 -11.91 7.45
N HIS A 59 3.64 -10.68 7.37
CA HIS A 59 4.07 -9.96 8.57
C HIS A 59 3.00 -9.99 9.67
N GLY A 60 3.43 -9.95 10.94
CA GLY A 60 2.52 -9.90 12.09
C GLY A 60 1.74 -8.60 12.19
N THR A 61 0.93 -8.49 13.25
CA THR A 61 0.15 -7.30 13.56
C THR A 61 1.02 -6.04 13.60
N ARG A 62 0.51 -4.95 13.03
CA ARG A 62 1.25 -3.69 12.85
C ARG A 62 0.40 -2.49 13.24
N TYR A 63 1.07 -1.37 13.50
CA TYR A 63 0.41 -0.08 13.65
C TYR A 63 -0.28 0.34 12.33
N PRO A 64 -1.32 1.19 12.41
CA PRO A 64 -1.95 1.77 11.22
C PRO A 64 -0.98 2.64 10.40
N ASN A 65 -1.42 3.09 9.23
CA ASN A 65 -0.67 4.11 8.48
C ASN A 65 -0.89 5.50 9.11
N ALA A 66 -0.07 6.47 8.73
CA ALA A 66 -0.09 7.83 9.24
C ALA A 66 -1.46 8.50 9.12
N LYS A 67 -2.16 8.33 7.98
CA LYS A 67 -3.50 8.89 7.78
C LYS A 67 -4.51 8.34 8.79
N ASP A 68 -4.46 7.04 9.05
CA ASP A 68 -5.33 6.40 10.03
C ASP A 68 -4.95 6.82 11.47
N ILE A 69 -3.65 6.87 11.79
CA ILE A 69 -3.17 7.35 13.10
C ILE A 69 -3.68 8.77 13.38
N THR A 70 -3.47 9.70 12.45
CA THR A 70 -3.94 11.09 12.59
C THR A 70 -5.45 11.15 12.80
N LYS A 71 -6.22 10.42 11.99
CA LYS A 71 -7.69 10.38 12.13
C LYS A 71 -8.12 9.85 13.48
N ILE A 72 -7.51 8.79 13.97
CA ILE A 72 -7.86 8.23 15.27
C ILE A 72 -7.43 9.23 16.38
N ASN A 73 -6.31 9.94 16.20
CA ASN A 73 -5.73 10.88 17.17
C ASN A 73 -6.61 12.10 17.35
N THR A 74 -7.33 12.50 16.30
CA THR A 74 -8.27 13.62 16.34
C THR A 74 -9.70 13.15 16.59
N ARG A 75 -10.24 12.30 15.72
CA ARG A 75 -11.67 11.98 15.67
C ARG A 75 -12.15 11.22 16.89
N LEU A 76 -11.36 10.30 17.46
CA LEU A 76 -11.78 9.58 18.65
C LEU A 76 -11.74 10.46 19.90
N LYS A 77 -10.86 11.48 19.96
CA LYS A 77 -10.85 12.47 21.05
C LYS A 77 -12.10 13.34 20.98
N GLU A 78 -12.46 13.83 19.79
CA GLU A 78 -13.71 14.56 19.57
C GLU A 78 -14.93 13.73 19.94
N LEU A 79 -14.99 12.49 19.47
CA LEU A 79 -16.12 11.60 19.73
C LEU A 79 -16.26 11.30 21.23
N LYS A 80 -15.14 11.08 21.93
CA LYS A 80 -15.14 10.94 23.40
C LYS A 80 -15.77 12.16 24.07
N LEU A 81 -15.33 13.37 23.72
CA LEU A 81 -15.86 14.61 24.31
C LEU A 81 -17.36 14.78 24.02
N GLU A 82 -17.80 14.52 22.79
CA GLU A 82 -19.21 14.59 22.40
C GLU A 82 -20.07 13.59 23.19
N ILE A 83 -19.61 12.34 23.35
CA ILE A 83 -20.31 11.32 24.12
C ILE A 83 -20.46 11.75 25.58
N LEU A 84 -19.38 12.22 26.21
CA LEU A 84 -19.38 12.66 27.61
C LEU A 84 -20.29 13.87 27.81
N LEU A 85 -20.28 14.83 26.88
CA LEU A 85 -21.13 16.03 26.94
C LEU A 85 -22.61 15.68 26.78
N ARG A 86 -22.96 14.82 25.82
CA ARG A 86 -24.35 14.38 25.63
C ARG A 86 -24.89 13.62 26.85
N HIS A 87 -24.08 12.74 27.44
CA HIS A 87 -24.45 12.02 28.66
C HIS A 87 -24.78 12.96 29.81
N ARG A 88 -23.95 13.99 30.05
CA ARG A 88 -24.19 15.01 31.09
C ARG A 88 -25.48 15.81 30.87
N LEU A 89 -25.91 15.96 29.61
CA LEU A 89 -27.18 16.61 29.26
C LEU A 89 -28.39 15.66 29.31
N GLY A 90 -28.22 14.44 29.83
CA GLY A 90 -29.28 13.43 29.90
C GLY A 90 -29.65 12.83 28.55
N LYS A 91 -28.74 12.88 27.55
CA LYS A 91 -28.96 12.34 26.20
C LYS A 91 -28.03 11.15 25.93
N GLY A 92 -28.61 10.05 25.44
CA GLY A 92 -27.88 8.84 25.06
C GLY A 92 -28.40 7.60 25.78
N GLU A 93 -27.93 6.44 25.36
CA GLU A 93 -28.36 5.12 25.88
C GLU A 93 -27.25 4.41 26.68
N LEU A 94 -26.07 5.03 26.81
CA LEU A 94 -24.94 4.43 27.50
C LEU A 94 -25.13 4.49 29.01
N SER A 95 -24.82 3.38 29.68
CA SER A 95 -24.79 3.31 31.15
C SER A 95 -23.64 4.13 31.74
N ASP A 96 -23.80 4.56 33.00
CA ASP A 96 -22.74 5.28 33.73
C ASP A 96 -21.42 4.48 33.80
N GLU A 97 -21.49 3.14 33.84
CA GLU A 97 -20.30 2.29 33.80
C GLU A 97 -19.57 2.38 32.45
N GLN A 98 -20.31 2.34 31.34
CA GLN A 98 -19.73 2.52 30.00
C GLN A 98 -19.14 3.91 29.83
N ILE A 99 -19.79 4.94 30.39
CA ILE A 99 -19.30 6.32 30.37
C ILE A 99 -17.99 6.44 31.15
N LYS A 100 -17.87 5.84 32.34
CA LYS A 100 -16.60 5.79 33.08
C LYS A 100 -15.48 5.10 32.29
N LYS A 101 -15.80 4.04 31.54
CA LYS A 101 -14.83 3.38 30.64
C LYS A 101 -14.38 4.30 29.51
N ILE A 102 -15.31 5.05 28.90
CA ILE A 102 -14.99 6.04 27.85
C ILE A 102 -14.19 7.21 28.43
N GLU A 103 -14.53 7.68 29.62
CA GLU A 103 -13.85 8.78 30.31
C GLU A 103 -12.41 8.43 30.68
N SER A 104 -12.18 7.22 31.19
CA SER A 104 -10.83 6.71 31.51
C SER A 104 -10.03 6.28 30.28
N TRP A 105 -10.68 6.00 29.16
CA TRP A 105 -10.00 5.59 27.93
C TRP A 105 -9.09 6.70 27.40
N THR A 106 -7.81 6.38 27.25
CA THR A 106 -6.79 7.25 26.67
C THR A 106 -6.12 6.55 25.51
N TRP A 107 -5.70 7.36 24.54
CA TRP A 107 -5.05 6.86 23.34
C TRP A 107 -4.15 7.96 22.79
N ASP A 108 -2.94 7.59 22.43
CA ASP A 108 -1.98 8.45 21.74
C ASP A 108 -1.06 7.55 20.93
N LEU A 109 -1.39 7.36 19.65
CA LEU A 109 -0.49 6.63 18.77
C LEU A 109 0.57 7.57 18.22
N ASP A 110 1.80 7.15 18.46
CA ASP A 110 3.01 7.73 17.90
C ASP A 110 3.01 7.57 16.37
N LEU A 111 3.02 8.70 15.68
CA LEU A 111 3.00 8.76 14.21
C LEU A 111 4.27 8.18 13.60
N ASP A 112 5.40 8.26 14.32
CA ASP A 112 6.71 7.77 13.86
C ASP A 112 6.74 6.23 13.80
N LYS A 113 5.82 5.58 14.50
CA LYS A 113 5.65 4.11 14.49
C LYS A 113 4.69 3.64 13.41
N GLU A 114 4.31 4.48 12.44
CA GLU A 114 3.35 4.08 11.41
C GLU A 114 3.79 2.83 10.65
N LYS A 115 2.86 1.88 10.48
CA LYS A 115 3.08 0.57 9.82
C LYS A 115 4.13 -0.33 10.47
N PHE A 116 4.73 0.05 11.60
CA PHE A 116 5.72 -0.79 12.29
C PHE A 116 5.04 -2.00 12.91
N LEU A 117 5.79 -3.11 13.00
CA LEU A 117 5.35 -4.30 13.71
C LEU A 117 5.08 -3.96 15.20
N THR A 118 3.91 -4.34 15.71
CA THR A 118 3.55 -4.16 17.13
C THR A 118 4.12 -5.29 17.98
N LEU A 119 4.09 -5.16 19.31
CA LEU A 119 4.44 -6.25 20.24
C LEU A 119 3.58 -7.51 20.00
N GLU A 120 2.27 -7.35 19.79
CA GLU A 120 1.38 -8.45 19.37
C GLU A 120 1.93 -9.14 18.10
N GLY A 121 2.36 -8.37 17.10
CA GLY A 121 2.96 -8.92 15.89
C GLY A 121 4.30 -9.63 16.08
N GLN A 122 5.03 -9.32 17.14
CA GLN A 122 6.26 -10.02 17.53
C GLN A 122 5.91 -11.38 18.15
N ASP A 123 5.00 -11.37 19.14
CA ASP A 123 4.53 -12.58 19.82
C ASP A 123 3.88 -13.56 18.85
N GLU A 124 3.08 -13.06 17.91
CA GLU A 124 2.49 -13.87 16.85
C GLU A 124 3.53 -14.67 16.06
N MET A 125 4.69 -14.07 15.76
CA MET A 125 5.76 -14.71 15.00
C MET A 125 6.56 -15.70 15.85
N ILE A 126 6.89 -15.34 17.08
CA ILE A 126 7.60 -16.22 18.02
C ILE A 126 6.77 -17.49 18.24
N ILE A 127 5.51 -17.33 18.65
CA ILE A 127 4.67 -18.48 19.01
C ILE A 127 4.33 -19.31 17.76
N LEU A 128 4.20 -18.68 16.57
CA LEU A 128 4.05 -19.44 15.33
C LEU A 128 5.28 -20.29 15.02
N ALA A 129 6.48 -19.75 15.21
CA ALA A 129 7.73 -20.47 15.01
C ALA A 129 7.88 -21.65 15.98
N GLU A 130 7.66 -21.42 17.27
CA GLU A 130 7.72 -22.48 18.30
C GLU A 130 6.79 -23.65 17.96
N ARG A 131 5.53 -23.35 17.59
CA ARG A 131 4.59 -24.38 17.16
C ARG A 131 5.04 -25.07 15.87
N THR A 132 5.57 -24.33 14.91
CA THR A 132 6.06 -24.90 13.65
C THR A 132 7.16 -25.92 13.91
N ARG A 133 8.13 -25.57 14.77
CA ARG A 133 9.22 -26.47 15.19
C ARG A 133 8.70 -27.73 15.88
N LYS A 134 7.78 -27.59 16.84
CA LYS A 134 7.18 -28.74 17.55
C LYS A 134 6.41 -29.68 16.61
N ARG A 135 5.70 -29.11 15.62
CA ARG A 135 4.86 -29.89 14.70
C ARG A 135 5.66 -30.63 13.64
N PHE A 136 6.84 -30.10 13.27
CA PHE A 136 7.67 -30.61 12.18
C PHE A 136 9.17 -30.69 12.57
N PRO A 137 9.53 -31.52 13.55
CA PRO A 137 10.91 -31.61 14.07
C PRO A 137 11.92 -32.23 13.08
N GLY A 138 11.47 -32.97 12.06
CA GLY A 138 12.34 -33.52 11.02
C GLY A 138 12.66 -32.52 9.91
N ALA A 139 11.71 -31.64 9.57
CA ALA A 139 11.88 -30.59 8.58
C ALA A 139 12.54 -29.32 9.14
N VAL A 140 12.29 -29.00 10.42
CA VAL A 140 12.84 -27.85 11.12
C VAL A 140 13.81 -28.34 12.19
N LYS A 141 15.09 -28.40 11.83
CA LYS A 141 16.16 -28.83 12.74
C LYS A 141 16.27 -27.91 13.95
N GLU A 142 16.70 -28.47 15.08
CA GLU A 142 16.87 -27.72 16.33
C GLU A 142 17.96 -26.65 16.24
N LYS A 143 19.06 -26.96 15.54
CA LYS A 143 20.19 -26.06 15.37
C LYS A 143 20.13 -25.32 14.04
N TYR A 144 20.49 -24.04 14.07
CA TYR A 144 20.64 -23.24 12.85
C TYR A 144 21.84 -23.68 12.01
N ASP A 145 21.65 -23.73 10.69
CA ASP A 145 22.69 -23.96 9.69
C ASP A 145 22.30 -23.23 8.39
N ASN A 146 23.18 -22.36 7.89
CA ASN A 146 22.94 -21.50 6.73
C ASN A 146 22.83 -22.27 5.40
N GLN A 147 23.23 -23.54 5.33
CA GLN A 147 23.05 -24.40 4.17
C GLN A 147 21.67 -25.07 4.15
N THR A 148 21.01 -25.15 5.31
CA THR A 148 19.75 -25.88 5.46
C THR A 148 18.54 -24.98 5.74
N PHE A 149 18.78 -23.75 6.23
CA PHE A 149 17.76 -22.73 6.46
C PHE A 149 17.91 -21.55 5.50
N LEU A 150 16.80 -21.17 4.87
CA LEU A 150 16.73 -19.99 4.00
C LEU A 150 15.66 -19.02 4.51
N PHE A 151 16.10 -17.86 4.99
CA PHE A 151 15.22 -16.75 5.38
C PHE A 151 15.25 -15.63 4.33
N ARG A 152 14.07 -15.26 3.83
CA ARG A 152 13.86 -14.17 2.87
C ARG A 152 12.69 -13.29 3.30
N TYR A 153 12.77 -12.00 3.02
CA TYR A 153 11.72 -11.04 3.33
C TYR A 153 11.69 -9.88 2.31
N THR A 154 10.57 -9.17 2.24
CA THR A 154 10.44 -7.93 1.45
C THR A 154 10.99 -6.74 2.24
N ALA A 155 11.58 -5.74 1.56
CA ALA A 155 12.29 -4.61 2.15
C ALA A 155 11.38 -3.61 2.92
N THR A 156 10.70 -4.07 3.96
CA THR A 156 9.87 -3.27 4.86
C THR A 156 10.19 -3.64 6.30
N GLN A 157 10.15 -2.66 7.22
CA GLN A 157 10.43 -2.87 8.65
C GLN A 157 9.62 -4.05 9.20
N ARG A 158 8.31 -4.07 8.95
CA ARG A 158 7.40 -5.10 9.47
C ARG A 158 7.74 -6.51 8.98
N ALA A 159 8.09 -6.68 7.69
CA ALA A 159 8.41 -8.00 7.16
C ALA A 159 9.79 -8.48 7.66
N GLN A 160 10.77 -7.59 7.70
CA GLN A 160 12.09 -7.89 8.27
C GLN A 160 11.99 -8.26 9.75
N GLN A 161 11.29 -7.46 10.56
CA GLN A 161 11.14 -7.75 11.98
C GLN A 161 10.33 -9.03 12.21
N SER A 162 9.27 -9.30 11.43
CA SER A 162 8.56 -10.57 11.54
C SER A 162 9.47 -11.77 11.26
N ALA A 163 10.34 -11.69 10.25
CA ALA A 163 11.31 -12.76 9.97
C ALA A 163 12.29 -12.96 11.14
N ARG A 164 12.74 -11.87 11.78
CA ARG A 164 13.60 -11.92 12.98
C ARG A 164 12.92 -12.56 14.17
N TYR A 165 11.71 -12.12 14.52
CA TYR A 165 10.96 -12.68 15.64
C TYR A 165 10.51 -14.12 15.40
N PHE A 166 10.27 -14.51 14.14
CA PHE A 166 10.07 -15.90 13.79
C PHE A 166 11.34 -16.73 14.02
N ALA A 167 12.52 -16.23 13.61
CA ALA A 167 13.80 -16.88 13.91
C ALA A 167 14.05 -17.02 15.43
N ASN A 168 13.71 -15.99 16.22
CA ASN A 168 13.80 -16.03 17.68
C ASN A 168 12.93 -17.11 18.34
N GLY A 169 11.80 -17.49 17.71
CA GLY A 169 10.96 -18.59 18.20
C GLY A 169 11.41 -19.97 17.70
N LEU A 170 12.24 -20.04 16.65
CA LEU A 170 12.77 -21.29 16.12
C LEU A 170 14.02 -21.76 16.86
N PHE A 171 14.90 -20.84 17.25
CA PHE A 171 16.22 -21.15 17.77
C PHE A 171 16.41 -20.60 19.18
N ASP A 172 17.44 -21.07 19.88
CA ASP A 172 17.83 -20.42 21.13
C ASP A 172 18.32 -18.97 20.87
N LYS A 173 18.46 -18.18 21.94
CA LYS A 173 18.82 -16.76 21.82
C LYS A 173 20.16 -16.54 21.12
N LYS A 174 21.11 -17.47 21.22
CA LYS A 174 22.45 -17.32 20.66
C LYS A 174 22.42 -17.63 19.18
N GLU A 175 21.84 -18.77 18.80
CA GLU A 175 21.69 -19.19 17.41
C GLU A 175 20.78 -18.24 16.62
N ALA A 176 19.72 -17.70 17.25
CA ALA A 176 18.85 -16.72 16.61
C ALA A 176 19.59 -15.44 16.17
N GLN A 177 20.66 -15.05 16.88
CA GLN A 177 21.51 -13.91 16.50
C GLN A 177 22.40 -14.23 15.30
N ASP A 178 22.77 -15.50 15.13
CA ASP A 178 23.62 -15.98 14.04
C ASP A 178 22.84 -16.24 12.75
N VAL A 179 21.50 -16.14 12.78
CA VAL A 179 20.66 -16.35 11.60
C VAL A 179 20.98 -15.34 10.50
N ILE A 180 21.47 -15.85 9.39
CA ILE A 180 21.71 -15.07 8.18
C ILE A 180 20.39 -14.92 7.43
N PHE A 181 19.92 -13.68 7.35
CA PHE A 181 18.84 -13.31 6.46
C PHE A 181 19.43 -12.95 5.10
N SER A 182 18.91 -13.57 4.04
CA SER A 182 19.26 -13.14 2.69
C SER A 182 18.93 -11.64 2.54
N PRO A 183 19.80 -10.85 1.86
CA PRO A 183 19.48 -9.46 1.57
C PRO A 183 18.07 -9.37 1.01
N ALA A 184 17.29 -8.37 1.45
CA ALA A 184 15.94 -8.17 0.95
C ALA A 184 16.03 -8.13 -0.57
N ALA A 185 15.53 -9.18 -1.22
CA ALA A 185 15.80 -9.37 -2.62
C ALA A 185 15.08 -8.23 -3.36
N LYS A 186 15.83 -7.38 -4.09
CA LYS A 186 15.22 -6.48 -5.07
C LYS A 186 14.45 -7.29 -6.11
N VAL A 187 14.88 -8.53 -6.38
CA VAL A 187 14.23 -9.48 -7.30
C VAL A 187 14.29 -10.90 -6.70
N ASP A 188 13.16 -11.41 -6.21
CA ASP A 188 12.97 -12.81 -5.83
C ASP A 188 12.17 -13.49 -6.93
N THR A 189 12.61 -14.60 -7.53
CA THR A 189 11.88 -15.28 -8.63
C THR A 189 10.46 -15.73 -8.24
N VAL A 190 10.23 -16.07 -6.97
CA VAL A 190 8.88 -16.37 -6.44
C VAL A 190 8.06 -15.09 -6.33
N LEU A 191 8.66 -13.99 -5.87
CA LEU A 191 8.01 -12.69 -5.85
C LEU A 191 8.01 -11.98 -7.21
N ARG A 192 8.74 -12.46 -8.21
CA ARG A 192 8.86 -11.85 -9.55
C ARG A 192 7.55 -11.96 -10.28
N THR A 193 6.81 -13.05 -10.06
CA THR A 193 5.43 -13.17 -10.53
C THR A 193 4.52 -12.15 -9.84
N MET A 194 4.74 -11.87 -8.54
CA MET A 194 3.98 -10.85 -7.81
C MET A 194 4.37 -9.42 -8.21
N GLU A 195 5.65 -9.14 -8.45
CA GLU A 195 6.16 -7.89 -9.02
C GLU A 195 5.54 -7.69 -10.41
N TYR A 196 5.57 -8.71 -11.26
CA TYR A 196 4.98 -8.63 -12.59
C TYR A 196 3.47 -8.44 -12.54
N TYR A 197 2.77 -9.09 -11.60
CA TYR A 197 1.36 -8.81 -11.33
C TYR A 197 1.12 -7.34 -10.97
N GLN A 198 1.97 -6.77 -10.12
CA GLN A 198 1.88 -5.36 -9.75
C GLN A 198 2.18 -4.43 -10.92
N ASP A 199 3.15 -4.79 -11.76
CA ASP A 199 3.45 -4.08 -13.01
C ASP A 199 2.28 -4.14 -13.97
N LEU A 200 1.64 -5.31 -14.16
CA LEU A 200 0.44 -5.44 -14.97
C LEU A 200 -0.68 -4.54 -14.45
N LYS A 201 -0.95 -4.56 -13.14
CA LYS A 201 -1.98 -3.70 -12.53
C LYS A 201 -1.72 -2.22 -12.85
N TYR A 202 -0.52 -1.72 -12.59
CA TYR A 202 -0.18 -0.32 -12.83
C TYR A 202 -0.10 0.02 -14.32
N TYR A 203 0.36 -0.91 -15.16
CA TYR A 203 0.39 -0.76 -16.60
C TYR A 203 -1.01 -0.57 -17.18
N TRP A 204 -1.95 -1.44 -16.78
CA TRP A 204 -3.31 -1.45 -17.32
C TRP A 204 -4.22 -0.37 -16.70
N MET A 205 -3.99 0.03 -15.45
CA MET A 205 -4.81 1.07 -14.80
C MET A 205 -4.24 2.49 -14.94
N ASP A 206 -2.92 2.65 -14.96
CA ASP A 206 -2.25 3.94 -14.81
C ASP A 206 -1.17 4.21 -15.88
N GLY A 207 -0.99 3.29 -16.84
CA GLY A 207 0.09 3.30 -17.82
C GLY A 207 -0.37 3.16 -19.26
N TYR A 208 0.38 2.42 -20.09
CA TYR A 208 0.08 2.25 -21.52
C TYR A 208 -1.04 1.24 -21.82
N GLY A 209 -1.83 0.81 -20.84
CA GLY A 209 -2.90 -0.16 -21.05
C GLY A 209 -3.95 0.30 -22.07
N HIS A 210 -4.44 1.52 -21.90
CA HIS A 210 -5.41 2.16 -22.80
C HIS A 210 -5.14 3.65 -22.91
N ASP A 211 -5.43 4.27 -24.05
CA ASP A 211 -5.25 5.72 -24.27
C ASP A 211 -5.88 6.55 -23.13
N LEU A 212 -7.12 6.24 -22.74
CA LEU A 212 -7.85 6.95 -21.68
C LEU A 212 -7.13 6.94 -20.32
N THR A 213 -6.37 5.88 -20.01
CA THR A 213 -5.77 5.71 -18.68
C THR A 213 -4.78 6.83 -18.35
N TYR A 214 -4.00 7.29 -19.33
CA TYR A 214 -3.02 8.36 -19.17
C TYR A 214 -3.40 9.67 -19.87
N ARG A 215 -4.33 9.68 -20.83
CA ARG A 215 -4.79 10.89 -21.54
C ARG A 215 -5.18 12.02 -20.58
N GLN A 216 -5.76 11.69 -19.43
CA GLN A 216 -6.10 12.67 -18.38
C GLN A 216 -4.91 13.48 -17.83
N ALA A 217 -3.68 12.98 -17.96
CA ALA A 217 -2.47 13.72 -17.59
C ALA A 217 -2.19 14.91 -18.52
N CYS A 218 -2.92 15.06 -19.64
CA CYS A 218 -2.86 16.26 -20.47
C CYS A 218 -3.11 17.55 -19.66
N VAL A 219 -3.94 17.49 -18.60
CA VAL A 219 -4.21 18.64 -17.72
C VAL A 219 -2.93 19.10 -17.01
N SER A 220 -2.11 18.15 -16.53
CA SER A 220 -0.83 18.46 -15.89
C SER A 220 0.19 19.02 -16.88
N ILE A 221 0.25 18.48 -18.10
CA ILE A 221 1.13 19.00 -19.16
C ILE A 221 0.72 20.41 -19.58
N LYS A 222 -0.59 20.67 -19.76
CA LYS A 222 -1.12 21.99 -20.04
C LYS A 222 -0.72 23.00 -18.96
N ASN A 223 -0.92 22.65 -17.69
CA ASN A 223 -0.56 23.51 -16.56
C ASN A 223 0.95 23.82 -16.51
N MET A 224 1.81 22.85 -16.84
CA MET A 224 3.25 23.09 -16.96
C MET A 224 3.57 24.15 -18.03
N PHE A 225 2.99 24.05 -19.23
CA PHE A 225 3.22 25.03 -20.30
C PHE A 225 2.70 26.43 -19.96
N GLU A 226 1.55 26.52 -19.29
CA GLU A 226 1.01 27.78 -18.77
C GLU A 226 1.96 28.42 -17.78
N ASN A 227 2.51 27.64 -16.84
CA ASN A 227 3.52 28.12 -15.89
C ASN A 227 4.80 28.61 -16.58
N PHE A 228 5.35 27.85 -17.54
CA PHE A 228 6.55 28.27 -18.27
C PHE A 228 6.36 29.54 -19.12
N SER A 229 5.14 29.77 -19.61
CA SER A 229 4.82 30.91 -20.48
C SER A 229 4.45 32.18 -19.69
N SER A 230 4.14 32.04 -18.39
CA SER A 230 3.72 33.15 -17.54
C SER A 230 4.89 34.10 -17.21
N LYS A 231 4.75 35.39 -17.50
CA LYS A 231 5.73 36.43 -17.14
C LYS A 231 5.67 36.84 -15.65
N GLY A 232 4.60 36.50 -14.93
CA GLY A 232 4.37 36.86 -13.52
C GLY A 232 3.99 35.68 -12.63
N GLY A 233 4.23 34.45 -13.10
CA GLY A 233 3.96 33.22 -12.36
C GLY A 233 5.05 32.87 -11.34
N PRO A 234 4.83 31.83 -10.52
CA PRO A 234 5.82 31.38 -9.56
C PRO A 234 7.08 30.85 -10.26
N SER A 235 8.26 31.17 -9.71
CA SER A 235 9.55 30.69 -10.23
C SER A 235 9.77 29.19 -10.02
N ALA A 236 9.13 28.61 -9.00
CA ALA A 236 9.14 27.18 -8.72
C ALA A 236 7.74 26.73 -8.28
N SER A 237 7.32 25.57 -8.80
CA SER A 237 6.04 24.94 -8.44
C SER A 237 6.31 23.50 -7.99
N PHE A 238 5.88 23.17 -6.77
CA PHE A 238 6.04 21.84 -6.18
C PHE A 238 4.68 21.17 -6.03
N LEU A 239 4.46 20.07 -6.76
CA LEU A 239 3.21 19.33 -6.77
C LEU A 239 3.41 17.97 -6.10
N PHE A 240 2.57 17.67 -5.12
CA PHE A 240 2.61 16.40 -4.37
C PHE A 240 1.39 15.57 -4.74
N THR A 241 1.62 14.31 -5.13
CA THR A 241 0.55 13.44 -5.61
C THR A 241 0.82 11.97 -5.25
N HIS A 242 0.04 11.06 -5.83
CA HIS A 242 0.14 9.63 -5.61
C HIS A 242 0.73 8.91 -6.82
N SER A 243 1.14 7.66 -6.61
CA SER A 243 1.73 6.76 -7.60
C SER A 243 0.98 6.75 -8.95
N GLY A 244 -0.34 6.56 -8.92
CA GLY A 244 -1.16 6.55 -10.14
C GLY A 244 -1.14 7.84 -10.96
N THR A 245 -0.86 9.00 -10.35
CA THR A 245 -0.73 10.28 -11.09
C THR A 245 0.64 10.39 -11.74
N ILE A 246 1.70 10.03 -11.01
CA ILE A 246 3.08 10.02 -11.54
C ILE A 246 3.15 9.10 -12.75
N LEU A 247 2.63 7.88 -12.65
CA LEU A 247 2.61 6.92 -13.76
C LEU A 247 1.89 7.45 -14.99
N LYS A 248 0.75 8.12 -14.85
CA LYS A 248 0.04 8.73 -15.98
C LYS A 248 0.86 9.83 -16.64
N ILE A 249 1.50 10.70 -15.85
CA ILE A 249 2.35 11.76 -16.40
C ILE A 249 3.56 11.16 -17.13
N LEU A 250 4.24 10.18 -16.54
CA LEU A 250 5.37 9.50 -17.19
C LEU A 250 4.93 8.84 -18.50
N THR A 251 3.77 8.21 -18.50
CA THR A 251 3.18 7.55 -19.68
C THR A 251 2.85 8.57 -20.77
N HIS A 252 2.23 9.69 -20.40
CA HIS A 252 1.88 10.80 -21.31
C HIS A 252 3.12 11.50 -21.88
N LEU A 253 4.24 11.47 -21.15
CA LEU A 253 5.57 11.89 -21.65
C LEU A 253 6.27 10.82 -22.49
N GLU A 254 5.61 9.70 -22.78
CA GLU A 254 6.12 8.55 -23.54
C GLU A 254 7.32 7.82 -22.88
N LEU A 255 7.55 8.01 -21.57
CA LEU A 255 8.66 7.40 -20.84
C LEU A 255 8.41 5.94 -20.46
N PHE A 256 9.48 5.13 -20.46
CA PHE A 256 9.49 3.72 -20.04
C PHE A 256 8.57 2.78 -20.84
N LYS A 257 8.11 3.21 -22.01
CA LYS A 257 7.25 2.43 -22.90
C LYS A 257 7.87 1.08 -23.28
N PRO A 258 7.21 -0.06 -22.99
CA PRO A 258 7.71 -1.37 -23.36
C PRO A 258 7.56 -1.62 -24.87
N ARG A 259 8.39 -2.52 -25.42
CA ARG A 259 8.36 -2.91 -26.85
C ARG A 259 7.03 -3.54 -27.28
N SER A 260 6.29 -4.11 -26.34
CA SER A 260 4.95 -4.69 -26.56
C SER A 260 4.14 -4.59 -25.27
N HIS A 261 2.81 -4.67 -25.37
CA HIS A 261 1.94 -4.64 -24.19
C HIS A 261 2.30 -5.75 -23.20
N LEU A 262 2.29 -5.41 -21.91
CA LEU A 262 2.47 -6.39 -20.85
C LEU A 262 1.22 -7.25 -20.73
N ARG A 263 1.38 -8.58 -20.69
CA ARG A 263 0.28 -9.55 -20.66
C ARG A 263 0.45 -10.56 -19.52
N GLY A 264 -0.66 -11.05 -18.97
CA GLY A 264 -0.63 -11.99 -17.85
C GLY A 264 -0.17 -13.41 -18.20
N ASP A 265 -0.14 -13.77 -19.48
CA ASP A 265 0.22 -15.10 -19.98
C ASP A 265 1.74 -15.32 -20.07
N LYS A 266 2.54 -14.25 -20.07
CA LYS A 266 4.00 -14.35 -20.18
C LYS A 266 4.69 -13.27 -19.35
N ASN A 267 5.56 -13.69 -18.42
CA ASN A 267 6.48 -12.77 -17.75
C ASN A 267 7.47 -12.20 -18.79
N VAL A 268 7.70 -10.89 -18.76
CA VAL A 268 8.68 -10.20 -19.63
C VAL A 268 9.86 -9.73 -18.76
N PRO A 269 10.97 -10.50 -18.71
CA PRO A 269 12.15 -10.21 -17.92
C PRO A 269 12.87 -8.90 -18.18
N ASP A 270 12.82 -8.38 -19.37
CA ASP A 270 13.59 -7.22 -19.86
C ASP A 270 12.69 -6.01 -20.11
N ARG A 271 11.46 -6.03 -19.58
CA ARG A 271 10.50 -4.93 -19.67
C ARG A 271 11.10 -3.65 -19.08
N THR A 272 10.86 -2.54 -19.77
CA THR A 272 11.18 -1.17 -19.32
C THR A 272 10.17 -0.66 -18.29
N TRP A 273 8.92 -1.15 -18.36
CA TRP A 273 7.85 -0.80 -17.42
C TRP A 273 7.95 -1.68 -16.16
N ARG A 274 8.58 -1.12 -15.12
CA ARG A 274 8.77 -1.75 -13.80
C ARG A 274 8.38 -0.76 -12.72
N ALA A 275 7.22 -0.96 -12.10
CA ALA A 275 6.70 -0.05 -11.08
C ALA A 275 7.68 0.12 -9.91
N SER A 276 8.41 -0.93 -9.55
CA SER A 276 9.48 -0.92 -8.55
C SER A 276 10.62 0.05 -8.88
N ASP A 277 10.92 0.26 -10.16
CA ASP A 277 11.98 1.15 -10.63
C ASP A 277 11.47 2.54 -10.98
N ILE A 278 10.23 2.68 -11.47
CA ILE A 278 9.73 3.94 -12.03
C ILE A 278 8.78 4.72 -11.10
N ASP A 279 8.23 4.04 -10.08
CA ASP A 279 7.19 4.58 -9.20
C ASP A 279 7.32 4.01 -7.77
N CYS A 280 8.55 4.08 -7.24
CA CYS A 280 8.80 3.74 -5.84
C CYS A 280 8.24 4.80 -4.88
N PHE A 281 8.28 4.54 -3.57
CA PHE A 281 7.96 5.59 -2.60
C PHE A 281 8.90 6.80 -2.78
N GLY A 282 8.32 8.00 -2.89
CA GLY A 282 9.08 9.22 -3.15
C GLY A 282 9.47 9.43 -4.63
N ALA A 283 8.93 8.63 -5.56
CA ALA A 283 9.11 8.86 -6.99
C ALA A 283 8.76 10.31 -7.35
N ASN A 284 9.67 10.94 -8.10
CA ASN A 284 9.58 12.35 -8.45
C ASN A 284 9.88 12.56 -9.93
N LEU A 285 9.29 13.62 -10.48
CA LEU A 285 9.53 14.11 -11.83
C LEU A 285 9.73 15.62 -11.74
N ALA A 286 10.79 16.13 -12.34
CA ALA A 286 11.06 17.56 -12.47
C ALA A 286 11.20 17.93 -13.95
N LEU A 287 10.58 19.03 -14.35
CA LEU A 287 10.71 19.63 -15.67
C LEU A 287 11.26 21.05 -15.47
N VAL A 288 12.49 21.28 -15.91
CA VAL A 288 13.25 22.49 -15.61
C VAL A 288 13.43 23.32 -16.87
N LEU A 289 12.91 24.55 -16.86
CA LEU A 289 13.05 25.49 -17.97
C LEU A 289 14.42 26.20 -17.92
N TYR A 290 15.18 26.09 -19.00
CA TYR A 290 16.42 26.81 -19.25
C TYR A 290 16.18 27.87 -20.33
N ARG A 291 16.65 29.10 -20.10
CA ARG A 291 16.60 30.19 -21.09
C ARG A 291 18.02 30.43 -21.62
N CYS A 292 18.29 30.05 -22.86
CA CYS A 292 19.63 30.10 -23.45
C CYS A 292 19.62 30.94 -24.72
N LYS A 293 20.30 32.10 -24.73
CA LYS A 293 20.54 32.94 -25.92
C LYS A 293 19.32 33.03 -26.88
N GLY A 294 18.14 33.37 -26.34
CA GLY A 294 16.90 33.54 -27.11
C GLY A 294 16.11 32.26 -27.42
N VAL A 295 16.59 31.10 -26.97
CA VAL A 295 15.88 29.80 -27.10
C VAL A 295 15.66 29.20 -25.73
N ASP A 296 14.42 28.79 -25.49
CA ASP A 296 14.03 28.11 -24.26
C ASP A 296 14.09 26.60 -24.43
N TYR A 297 14.60 25.91 -23.41
CA TYR A 297 14.75 24.46 -23.35
C TYR A 297 14.17 23.89 -22.07
N VAL A 298 13.79 22.62 -22.08
CA VAL A 298 13.30 21.89 -20.93
C VAL A 298 14.19 20.68 -20.68
N LEU A 299 14.68 20.55 -19.45
CA LEU A 299 15.36 19.35 -18.95
C LEU A 299 14.36 18.53 -18.13
N ALA A 300 14.24 17.24 -18.42
CA ALA A 300 13.44 16.32 -17.62
C ALA A 300 14.33 15.52 -16.67
N LEU A 301 13.93 15.43 -15.41
CA LEU A 301 14.51 14.53 -14.42
C LEU A 301 13.43 13.60 -13.89
N HIS A 302 13.72 12.30 -13.85
CA HIS A 302 12.91 11.32 -13.16
C HIS A 302 13.75 10.66 -12.07
N GLN A 303 13.25 10.69 -10.84
CA GLN A 303 14.00 10.28 -9.65
C GLN A 303 15.39 10.91 -9.60
N GLU A 304 15.42 12.24 -9.78
CA GLU A 304 16.64 13.07 -9.72
C GLU A 304 17.69 12.75 -10.80
N ARG A 305 17.36 11.91 -11.79
CA ARG A 305 18.26 11.56 -12.91
C ARG A 305 17.75 12.19 -14.20
N VAL A 306 18.67 12.74 -14.98
CA VAL A 306 18.36 13.26 -16.32
C VAL A 306 17.79 12.14 -17.18
N VAL A 307 16.62 12.39 -17.79
CA VAL A 307 15.99 11.48 -18.74
C VAL A 307 15.75 12.20 -20.07
N LYS A 308 16.11 11.55 -21.17
CA LYS A 308 15.82 12.05 -22.51
C LYS A 308 14.36 11.76 -22.84
N LEU A 309 13.60 12.81 -23.15
CA LEU A 309 12.22 12.64 -23.62
C LEU A 309 12.22 12.04 -25.05
N PRO A 310 11.35 11.06 -25.35
CA PRO A 310 11.43 10.32 -26.62
C PRO A 310 11.24 11.17 -27.89
N MET A 311 10.50 12.27 -27.81
CA MET A 311 10.27 13.19 -28.92
C MET A 311 11.43 14.17 -29.17
N CYS A 312 12.51 14.08 -28.39
CA CYS A 312 13.63 15.01 -28.43
C CYS A 312 14.93 14.30 -28.82
N GLU A 313 15.78 14.99 -29.60
CA GLU A 313 17.08 14.44 -30.03
C GLU A 313 18.08 14.30 -28.88
N LYS A 314 18.08 15.29 -27.96
CA LYS A 314 18.99 15.43 -26.82
C LYS A 314 18.21 15.55 -25.50
N GLU A 315 18.91 15.39 -24.37
CA GLU A 315 18.36 15.49 -23.02
C GLU A 315 17.74 16.87 -22.75
N LEU A 316 18.39 17.92 -23.23
CA LEU A 316 17.90 19.29 -23.15
C LEU A 316 17.01 19.58 -24.37
N CYS A 317 15.70 19.52 -24.19
CA CYS A 317 14.74 19.56 -25.29
C CYS A 317 14.26 20.99 -25.59
N PRO A 318 14.25 21.47 -26.84
CA PRO A 318 13.69 22.77 -27.18
C PRO A 318 12.21 22.87 -26.76
N LEU A 319 11.85 23.94 -26.06
CA LEU A 319 10.46 24.15 -25.60
C LEU A 319 9.49 24.19 -26.78
N LYS A 320 9.92 24.71 -27.94
CA LYS A 320 9.13 24.74 -29.18
C LYS A 320 8.75 23.33 -29.65
N THR A 321 9.70 22.39 -29.69
CA THR A 321 9.46 20.98 -30.05
C THR A 321 8.43 20.34 -29.13
N LEU A 322 8.52 20.60 -27.82
CA LEU A 322 7.54 20.08 -26.86
C LEU A 322 6.15 20.71 -27.07
N LYS A 323 6.06 22.01 -27.37
CA LYS A 323 4.77 22.67 -27.66
C LYS A 323 4.10 22.08 -28.90
N GLU A 324 4.89 21.80 -29.94
CA GLU A 324 4.40 21.19 -31.18
C GLU A 324 3.91 19.75 -30.92
N TYR A 325 4.71 18.94 -30.21
CA TYR A 325 4.35 17.55 -29.90
C TYR A 325 3.10 17.47 -29.01
N PHE A 326 3.01 18.32 -27.98
CA PHE A 326 1.89 18.34 -27.03
C PHE A 326 0.77 19.30 -27.40
N HIS A 327 0.67 19.76 -28.66
CA HIS A 327 -0.34 20.72 -29.10
C HIS A 327 -1.76 20.35 -28.64
N LYS A 328 -2.19 19.10 -28.89
CA LYS A 328 -3.50 18.61 -28.45
C LYS A 328 -3.66 18.61 -26.93
N SER A 329 -2.61 18.30 -26.18
CA SER A 329 -2.67 18.34 -24.70
C SER A 329 -2.79 19.76 -24.18
N ILE A 330 -2.21 20.74 -24.87
CA ILE A 330 -2.24 22.15 -24.47
C ILE A 330 -3.60 22.79 -24.81
N TYR A 331 -4.12 22.53 -26.01
CA TYR A 331 -5.27 23.24 -26.56
C TYR A 331 -6.57 22.43 -26.60
N GLU A 332 -6.51 21.10 -26.60
CA GLU A 332 -7.66 20.19 -26.82
C GLU A 332 -7.83 19.15 -25.69
N CYS A 333 -7.28 19.42 -24.50
CA CYS A 333 -7.43 18.57 -23.33
C CYS A 333 -8.83 18.74 -22.71
N ASP A 334 -9.81 17.98 -23.21
CA ASP A 334 -11.19 17.98 -22.72
C ASP A 334 -11.45 16.83 -21.72
N TYR A 335 -11.65 17.21 -20.45
CA TYR A 335 -12.00 16.29 -19.37
C TYR A 335 -13.42 15.73 -19.50
N THR A 336 -14.34 16.49 -20.09
CA THR A 336 -15.74 16.11 -20.21
C THR A 336 -15.90 14.94 -21.18
N ASP A 337 -15.21 15.00 -22.34
CA ASP A 337 -15.11 13.88 -23.28
C ASP A 337 -14.59 12.61 -22.58
N MET A 338 -13.47 12.72 -21.87
CA MET A 338 -12.83 11.59 -21.18
C MET A 338 -13.71 10.92 -20.11
N CYS A 339 -14.61 11.67 -19.48
CA CYS A 339 -15.49 11.17 -18.42
C CYS A 339 -16.93 10.89 -18.89
N SER A 340 -17.21 11.08 -20.18
CA SER A 340 -18.53 10.79 -20.75
C SER A 340 -18.64 9.32 -21.17
N LEU A 341 -19.77 8.69 -20.86
CA LEU A 341 -20.15 7.41 -21.44
C LEU A 341 -20.87 7.69 -22.75
N LYS A 342 -20.48 7.00 -23.84
CA LYS A 342 -21.28 7.03 -25.07
C LYS A 342 -22.63 6.38 -24.77
N LYS A 343 -23.70 6.94 -25.31
CA LYS A 343 -25.07 6.42 -25.12
C LYS A 343 -25.23 4.96 -25.54
N ASP A 344 -24.37 4.46 -26.44
CA ASP A 344 -24.41 3.10 -26.95
C ASP A 344 -23.64 2.09 -26.07
N ASP A 345 -22.92 2.56 -25.05
CA ASP A 345 -22.19 1.75 -24.05
C ASP A 345 -22.93 1.66 -22.69
N LEU A 346 -24.16 2.18 -22.62
CA LEU A 346 -25.11 2.08 -21.49
C LEU A 346 -26.22 1.09 -21.81
#